data_AF-A0A5M8FF21-F1
#
_entry.id   AF-A0A5M8FF21-F1
#
_cell.length_a   1.000
_cell.length_b   1.000
_cell.length_c   1.000
_cell.angle_alpha   90.00
_cell.angle_beta   90.00
_cell.angle_gamma   90.00
#
_symmetry.space_group_name_H-M   'P 1'
#
loop_
_entity.id
_entity.type
_entity.pdbx_description
1 polymer ?
#
loop_
_entity_poly.entity_id
_entity_poly.type
_entity_poly.pdbx_seq_one_letter_code
_entity_poly.pdbx_strand_id
1 'polypeptide(L)'
;MLSPTRPLPCRCAARHRAAALAGLLGGGLAIAPATLPAQPTDERLSELERQVSALAQRVMALENDRGATTLPPTDGIVWQVGDALGNGVLKIAYKQFDPTSGRLEMLLQITAPLQEPERWTAVGAEVPLTATLRSADGSEISQAFRLARGGSTEPGAHLHLIAEIDPARAAAARQVILGAPGN
;
A
#
# COMPACT_ATOMS: atom_id res chain seq x y z
N MET A 1 10.89 -0.35 55.20
CA MET A 1 9.86 0.69 54.97
C MET A 1 9.06 0.22 53.75
N LEU A 2 7.88 -0.39 53.91
CA LEU A 2 6.59 0.17 54.38
C LEU A 2 6.10 1.32 53.50
N SER A 3 5.05 1.05 52.73
CA SER A 3 4.37 1.96 51.80
C SER A 3 3.19 2.69 52.46
N PRO A 4 2.80 3.85 51.91
CA PRO A 4 1.39 4.10 51.57
C PRO A 4 1.24 4.37 50.06
N THR A 5 0.26 3.92 49.28
CA THR A 5 -1.16 3.52 49.49
C THR A 5 -2.19 4.63 49.20
N ARG A 6 -2.53 4.76 47.90
CA ARG A 6 -3.86 5.19 47.36
C ARG A 6 -4.27 6.68 47.60
N PRO A 7 -5.36 7.21 46.97
CA PRO A 7 -6.49 6.53 46.33
C PRO A 7 -6.92 6.98 44.91
N LEU A 8 -7.82 6.17 44.33
CA LEU A 8 -8.70 6.52 43.20
C LEU A 8 -9.96 7.25 43.71
N PRO A 9 -10.49 8.25 42.99
CA PRO A 9 -11.84 8.76 43.21
C PRO A 9 -12.87 7.97 42.37
N CYS A 10 -13.53 6.98 42.97
CA CYS A 10 -14.80 6.46 42.45
C CYS A 10 -15.96 7.26 43.06
N ARG A 11 -16.89 7.79 42.24
CA ARG A 11 -18.29 8.16 42.55
C ARG A 11 -18.91 8.91 41.37
N CYS A 12 -20.22 9.02 41.19
CA CYS A 12 -21.39 8.15 41.44
C CYS A 12 -22.62 8.84 40.83
N ALA A 13 -23.68 8.10 40.52
CA ALA A 13 -24.85 8.64 39.82
C ALA A 13 -25.78 9.53 40.67
N ALA A 14 -26.32 10.58 40.06
CA ALA A 14 -27.60 11.23 40.33
C ALA A 14 -28.11 11.79 38.97
N ARG A 15 -29.29 11.51 38.41
CA ARG A 15 -30.59 10.95 38.85
C ARG A 15 -31.52 11.96 39.54
N HIS A 16 -32.77 12.04 39.03
CA HIS A 16 -33.92 12.88 39.47
C HIS A 16 -33.89 14.35 38.99
N ARG A 17 -35.01 15.02 38.66
CA ARG A 17 -36.47 14.68 38.59
C ARG A 17 -37.11 15.53 37.44
N ALA A 18 -38.10 15.05 36.66
CA ALA A 18 -39.57 15.20 36.84
C ALA A 18 -40.05 16.67 37.01
N ALA A 19 -41.11 17.19 36.37
CA ALA A 19 -42.14 16.64 35.45
C ALA A 19 -42.63 17.77 34.46
N ALA A 20 -43.82 17.87 33.84
CA ALA A 20 -45.09 17.10 33.88
C ALA A 20 -46.03 17.41 32.67
N LEU A 21 -47.00 16.51 32.44
CA LEU A 21 -48.40 16.71 31.93
C LEU A 21 -48.73 17.74 30.83
N ALA A 22 -48.98 17.24 29.60
CA ALA A 22 -50.21 17.43 28.77
C ALA A 22 -50.01 16.73 27.39
N GLY A 23 -51.00 16.15 26.70
CA GLY A 23 -52.38 15.82 27.07
C GLY A 23 -53.09 15.08 25.93
N LEU A 24 -53.89 14.06 26.26
CA LEU A 24 -54.99 13.44 25.49
C LEU A 24 -55.20 13.83 24.00
N LEU A 25 -54.96 12.90 23.05
CA LEU A 25 -56.02 12.26 22.21
C LEU A 25 -55.46 11.47 20.98
N GLY A 26 -56.05 10.29 20.73
CA GLY A 26 -56.20 9.72 19.39
C GLY A 26 -55.07 8.84 18.81
N GLY A 27 -55.46 7.88 17.95
CA GLY A 27 -54.58 7.22 16.98
C GLY A 27 -53.60 6.16 17.51
N GLY A 28 -54.04 4.91 17.59
CA GLY A 28 -53.11 3.77 17.74
C GLY A 28 -52.44 3.42 16.42
N LEU A 29 -51.11 3.31 16.40
CA LEU A 29 -50.33 2.71 15.32
C LEU A 29 -49.22 1.85 15.92
N ALA A 30 -49.05 0.63 15.38
CA ALA A 30 -48.03 -0.29 15.84
C ALA A 30 -46.65 0.12 15.30
N ILE A 31 -45.64 0.17 16.17
CA ILE A 31 -44.25 0.38 15.76
C ILE A 31 -43.73 -0.95 15.20
N ALA A 32 -43.82 -1.10 13.88
CA ALA A 32 -43.19 -2.20 13.17
C ALA A 32 -41.64 -2.10 13.27
N PRO A 33 -40.90 -3.22 13.25
CA PRO A 33 -39.44 -3.17 13.20
C PRO A 33 -38.98 -2.51 11.89
N ALA A 34 -37.92 -1.72 11.97
CA ALA A 34 -37.33 -1.04 10.82
C ALA A 34 -36.56 -2.04 9.93
N THR A 35 -37.28 -2.74 9.06
CA THR A 35 -36.68 -3.56 7.99
C THR A 35 -35.91 -2.63 7.04
N LEU A 36 -34.58 -2.71 7.06
CA LEU A 36 -33.74 -2.11 6.02
C LEU A 36 -34.19 -2.64 4.65
N PRO A 37 -34.45 -1.78 3.65
CA PRO A 37 -34.84 -2.25 2.33
C PRO A 37 -33.70 -3.08 1.74
N ALA A 38 -33.99 -4.33 1.41
CA ALA A 38 -33.06 -5.16 0.65
C ALA A 38 -32.87 -4.52 -0.73
N GLN A 39 -31.68 -3.94 -0.95
CA GLN A 39 -31.30 -3.34 -2.24
C GLN A 39 -31.54 -4.36 -3.36
N PRO A 40 -32.30 -4.00 -4.42
CA PRO A 40 -32.66 -4.93 -5.46
C PRO A 40 -31.41 -5.49 -6.15
N THR A 41 -31.46 -6.77 -6.52
CA THR A 41 -30.32 -7.50 -7.05
C THR A 41 -29.70 -6.80 -8.27
N ASP A 42 -30.53 -6.13 -9.08
CA ASP A 42 -30.14 -5.46 -10.32
C ASP A 42 -29.35 -4.16 -10.08
N GLU A 43 -29.63 -3.41 -9.01
CA GLU A 43 -28.78 -2.27 -8.58
C GLU A 43 -27.41 -2.78 -8.14
N ARG A 44 -27.38 -3.88 -7.38
CA ARG A 44 -26.13 -4.50 -6.90
C ARG A 44 -25.31 -5.10 -8.05
N LEU A 45 -25.97 -5.67 -9.06
CA LEU A 45 -25.32 -6.16 -10.28
C LEU A 45 -24.73 -4.99 -11.08
N SER A 46 -25.52 -3.95 -11.34
CA SER A 46 -25.08 -2.75 -12.07
C SER A 46 -23.87 -2.07 -11.42
N GLU A 47 -23.87 -1.94 -10.09
CA GLU A 47 -22.73 -1.38 -9.35
C GLU A 47 -21.51 -2.31 -9.39
N LEU A 48 -21.69 -3.63 -9.34
CA LEU A 48 -20.59 -4.59 -9.43
C LEU A 48 -19.98 -4.61 -10.85
N GLU A 49 -20.80 -4.54 -11.90
CA GLU A 49 -20.35 -4.40 -13.30
C GLU A 49 -19.57 -3.10 -13.52
N ARG A 50 -20.03 -1.99 -12.90
CA ARG A 50 -19.32 -0.70 -12.91
C ARG A 50 -17.96 -0.80 -12.18
N GLN A 51 -17.91 -1.45 -11.03
CA GLN A 51 -16.66 -1.69 -10.28
C GLN A 51 -15.69 -2.60 -11.03
N VAL A 52 -16.17 -3.69 -11.64
CA VAL A 52 -15.36 -4.60 -12.47
C VAL A 52 -14.84 -3.87 -13.71
N SER A 53 -15.65 -3.05 -14.37
CA SER A 53 -15.23 -2.25 -15.53
C SER A 53 -14.15 -1.22 -15.15
N ALA A 54 -14.32 -0.52 -14.03
CA ALA A 54 -13.31 0.42 -13.52
C ALA A 54 -12.02 -0.29 -13.07
N LEU A 55 -12.12 -1.50 -12.51
CA LEU A 55 -10.97 -2.32 -12.15
C LEU A 55 -10.22 -2.80 -13.40
N ALA A 56 -10.93 -3.31 -14.42
CA ALA A 56 -10.34 -3.74 -15.69
C ALA A 56 -9.63 -2.58 -16.41
N GLN A 57 -10.24 -1.39 -16.45
CA GLN A 57 -9.59 -0.18 -16.99
C GLN A 57 -8.31 0.18 -16.23
N ARG A 58 -8.30 0.06 -14.90
CA ARG A 58 -7.10 0.31 -14.07
C ARG A 58 -6.03 -0.77 -14.26
N VAL A 59 -6.40 -2.04 -14.45
CA VAL A 59 -5.46 -3.12 -14.78
C VAL A 59 -4.83 -2.87 -16.15
N MET A 60 -5.63 -2.61 -17.19
CA MET A 60 -5.10 -2.28 -18.53
C MET A 60 -4.20 -1.04 -18.51
N ALA A 61 -4.52 -0.02 -17.71
CA ALA A 61 -3.64 1.14 -17.54
C ALA A 61 -2.29 0.76 -16.90
N LEU A 62 -2.30 -0.06 -15.85
CA LEU A 62 -1.08 -0.56 -15.18
C LEU A 62 -0.28 -1.57 -16.02
N GLU A 63 -0.91 -2.23 -16.98
CA GLU A 63 -0.25 -3.12 -17.95
C GLU A 63 0.35 -2.34 -19.12
N ASN A 64 -0.28 -1.24 -19.56
CA ASN A 64 0.28 -0.32 -20.57
C ASN A 64 1.40 0.58 -20.00
N ASP A 65 1.32 1.01 -18.74
CA ASP A 65 2.41 1.69 -17.99
C ASP A 65 3.69 0.85 -17.90
N ARG A 66 3.57 -0.46 -18.16
CA ARG A 66 4.69 -1.41 -18.14
C ARG A 66 5.61 -1.34 -19.37
N GLY A 67 5.30 -0.51 -20.37
CA GLY A 67 6.07 -0.45 -21.63
C GLY A 67 6.08 0.88 -22.40
N ALA A 68 5.48 1.96 -21.88
CA ALA A 68 5.37 3.23 -22.60
C ALA A 68 6.06 4.39 -21.87
N THR A 69 7.12 4.95 -22.45
CA THR A 69 7.78 6.17 -21.96
C THR A 69 6.87 7.38 -22.15
N THR A 70 6.08 7.72 -21.13
CA THR A 70 5.32 8.98 -21.08
C THR A 70 6.12 10.07 -20.38
N LEU A 71 5.81 11.33 -20.70
CA LEU A 71 6.47 12.50 -20.13
C LEU A 71 6.22 12.59 -18.61
N PRO A 72 7.17 13.15 -17.82
CA PRO A 72 7.03 13.23 -16.38
C PRO A 72 5.75 14.01 -15.97
N PRO A 73 4.95 13.50 -15.01
CA PRO A 73 3.91 14.30 -14.39
C PRO A 73 4.55 15.49 -13.66
N THR A 74 3.96 16.68 -13.80
CA THR A 74 4.52 17.94 -13.26
C THR A 74 4.75 17.89 -11.75
N ASP A 75 3.90 17.15 -11.02
CA ASP A 75 4.14 16.68 -9.65
C ASP A 75 4.02 15.16 -9.62
N GLY A 76 5.15 14.46 -9.51
CA GLY A 76 5.19 13.00 -9.35
C GLY A 76 6.58 12.41 -9.58
N ILE A 77 6.70 11.11 -9.31
CA ILE A 77 7.93 10.32 -9.50
C ILE A 77 7.74 9.43 -10.74
N VAL A 78 8.58 9.62 -11.76
CA VAL A 78 8.64 8.72 -12.91
C VAL A 78 9.31 7.41 -12.49
N TRP A 79 8.71 6.27 -12.85
CA TRP A 79 9.35 4.96 -12.66
C TRP A 79 9.87 4.46 -14.00
N GLN A 80 11.12 3.99 -14.02
CA GLN A 80 11.70 3.24 -15.13
C GLN A 80 12.11 1.85 -14.64
N VAL A 81 11.93 0.84 -15.51
CA VAL A 81 12.23 -0.57 -15.21
C VAL A 81 13.21 -1.07 -16.27
N GLY A 82 14.43 -1.37 -15.86
CA GLY A 82 15.50 -1.89 -16.71
C GLY A 82 15.49 -3.41 -16.83
N ASP A 83 16.39 -3.92 -17.67
CA ASP A 83 16.37 -5.29 -18.21
C ASP A 83 16.37 -6.40 -17.14
N ALA A 84 16.98 -6.15 -15.98
CA ALA A 84 16.99 -7.08 -14.83
C ALA A 84 15.59 -7.47 -14.32
N LEU A 85 14.59 -6.62 -14.55
CA LEU A 85 13.17 -6.88 -14.29
C LEU A 85 12.33 -6.98 -15.58
N GLY A 86 12.91 -6.62 -16.73
CA GLY A 86 12.32 -6.79 -18.07
C GLY A 86 12.36 -8.23 -18.60
N ASN A 87 13.28 -9.06 -18.08
CA ASN A 87 13.49 -10.45 -18.52
C ASN A 87 12.33 -11.43 -18.25
N GLY A 88 11.27 -11.03 -17.54
CA GLY A 88 10.10 -11.85 -17.23
C GLY A 88 10.28 -12.90 -16.13
N VAL A 89 11.43 -12.97 -15.46
CA VAL A 89 11.70 -13.88 -14.32
C VAL A 89 11.13 -13.32 -13.01
N LEU A 90 11.10 -11.99 -12.88
CA LEU A 90 10.60 -11.27 -11.71
C LEU A 90 9.49 -10.28 -12.11
N LYS A 91 8.26 -10.55 -11.68
CA LYS A 91 7.11 -9.67 -11.92
C LYS A 91 6.92 -8.71 -10.74
N ILE A 92 7.11 -7.40 -10.96
CA ILE A 92 6.68 -6.36 -10.00
C ILE A 92 5.16 -6.51 -9.78
N ALA A 93 4.78 -6.82 -8.53
CA ALA A 93 3.40 -6.91 -8.05
C ALA A 93 2.99 -5.64 -7.29
N TYR A 94 3.93 -4.96 -6.63
CA TYR A 94 3.72 -3.69 -5.93
C TYR A 94 5.02 -2.87 -5.90
N LYS A 95 4.89 -1.54 -5.97
CA LYS A 95 5.99 -0.56 -5.86
C LYS A 95 5.48 0.67 -5.08
N GLN A 96 6.24 1.15 -4.09
CA GLN A 96 6.03 2.44 -3.43
C GLN A 96 7.37 3.13 -3.20
N PHE A 97 7.36 4.46 -3.24
CA PHE A 97 8.45 5.31 -2.77
C PHE A 97 7.83 6.47 -1.98
N ASP A 98 8.30 6.69 -0.76
CA ASP A 98 8.00 7.89 0.02
C ASP A 98 9.23 8.81 0.04
N PRO A 99 9.21 9.95 -0.67
CA PRO A 99 10.31 10.91 -0.66
C PRO A 99 10.50 11.62 0.70
N THR A 100 9.54 11.51 1.62
CA THR A 100 9.58 12.16 2.94
C THR A 100 10.42 11.36 3.95
N SER A 101 10.22 10.04 4.01
CA SER A 101 11.02 9.13 4.85
C SER A 101 12.25 8.56 4.14
N GLY A 102 12.36 8.74 2.82
CA GLY A 102 13.40 8.11 2.00
C GLY A 102 13.22 6.59 1.84
N ARG A 103 12.04 6.07 2.16
CA ARG A 103 11.77 4.63 2.14
C ARG A 103 11.13 4.20 0.82
N LEU A 104 11.72 3.18 0.20
CA LEU A 104 11.29 2.61 -1.07
C LEU A 104 10.99 1.12 -0.86
N GLU A 105 9.80 0.69 -1.28
CA GLU A 105 9.30 -0.68 -1.10
C GLU A 105 8.92 -1.32 -2.43
N MET A 106 9.17 -2.63 -2.55
CA MET A 106 8.75 -3.41 -3.71
C MET A 106 8.30 -4.81 -3.30
N LEU A 107 7.22 -5.32 -3.90
CA LEU A 107 6.88 -6.73 -3.87
C LEU A 107 7.10 -7.31 -5.26
N LEU A 108 7.99 -8.30 -5.35
CA LEU A 108 8.23 -9.09 -6.55
C LEU A 108 7.55 -10.45 -6.41
N GLN A 109 6.90 -10.90 -7.46
CA GLN A 109 6.50 -12.29 -7.65
C GLN A 109 7.54 -12.97 -8.55
N ILE A 110 8.01 -14.15 -8.15
CA ILE A 110 8.88 -14.99 -8.97
C ILE A 110 8.01 -15.68 -10.02
N THR A 111 8.33 -15.54 -11.31
CA THR A 111 7.55 -16.11 -12.42
C THR A 111 8.29 -17.22 -13.18
N ALA A 112 9.61 -17.33 -13.01
CA ALA A 112 10.46 -18.42 -13.48
C ALA A 112 11.60 -18.67 -12.47
N PRO A 113 12.31 -19.80 -12.53
CA PRO A 113 13.43 -20.07 -11.60
C PRO A 113 14.48 -18.96 -11.63
N LEU A 114 14.95 -18.54 -10.45
CA LEU A 114 15.95 -17.49 -10.32
C LEU A 114 17.35 -17.98 -10.72
N GLN A 115 18.15 -17.07 -11.27
CA GLN A 115 19.61 -17.19 -11.27
C GLN A 115 20.15 -16.80 -9.89
N GLU A 116 21.18 -17.51 -9.42
CA GLU A 116 21.81 -17.32 -8.11
C GLU A 116 20.79 -17.27 -6.93
N PRO A 117 19.88 -18.28 -6.80
CA PRO A 117 18.78 -18.27 -5.83
C PRO A 117 19.24 -18.05 -4.38
N GLU A 118 20.43 -18.52 -4.01
CA GLU A 118 21.06 -18.28 -2.71
C GLU A 118 21.07 -16.80 -2.29
N ARG A 119 21.25 -15.87 -3.25
CA ARG A 119 21.26 -14.41 -3.03
C ARG A 119 19.89 -13.81 -2.70
N TRP A 120 18.83 -14.62 -2.73
CA TRP A 120 17.44 -14.23 -2.50
C TRP A 120 16.80 -14.95 -1.31
N THR A 121 17.60 -15.65 -0.50
CA THR A 121 17.11 -16.41 0.68
C THR A 121 17.32 -15.70 2.02
N ALA A 122 18.37 -14.87 2.13
CA ALA A 122 18.81 -14.28 3.40
C ALA A 122 18.09 -12.95 3.70
N VAL A 123 17.09 -13.00 4.59
CA VAL A 123 16.41 -11.77 5.08
C VAL A 123 17.41 -10.83 5.74
N GLY A 124 17.36 -9.56 5.36
CA GLY A 124 18.29 -8.50 5.76
C GLY A 124 19.50 -8.33 4.82
N ALA A 125 19.81 -9.32 3.98
CA ALA A 125 20.90 -9.23 3.02
C ALA A 125 20.52 -8.40 1.77
N GLU A 126 21.55 -7.93 1.05
CA GLU A 126 21.40 -7.20 -0.20
C GLU A 126 21.18 -8.16 -1.38
N VAL A 127 20.13 -7.92 -2.17
CA VAL A 127 19.77 -8.70 -3.35
C VAL A 127 20.40 -8.09 -4.61
N PRO A 128 20.53 -8.84 -5.74
CA PRO A 128 21.09 -8.30 -6.98
C PRO A 128 20.12 -7.36 -7.74
N LEU A 129 19.56 -6.37 -7.04
CA LEU A 129 18.78 -5.27 -7.60
C LEU A 129 19.17 -3.94 -6.95
N THR A 130 19.05 -2.86 -7.70
CA THR A 130 19.35 -1.49 -7.26
C THR A 130 18.27 -0.53 -7.74
N ALA A 131 17.96 0.47 -6.91
CA ALA A 131 17.20 1.64 -7.29
C ALA A 131 18.16 2.81 -7.50
N THR A 132 18.24 3.34 -8.72
CA THR A 132 18.91 4.60 -9.00
C THR A 132 17.88 5.73 -8.98
N LEU A 133 18.02 6.68 -8.08
CA LEU A 133 17.19 7.87 -8.01
C LEU A 133 17.89 9.00 -8.77
N ARG A 134 17.17 9.61 -9.72
CA ARG A 134 17.61 10.76 -10.50
C ARG A 134 16.83 12.00 -10.08
N SER A 135 17.55 13.07 -9.78
CA SER A 135 17.02 14.36 -9.34
C SER A 135 16.79 15.32 -10.52
N ALA A 136 16.10 16.43 -10.27
CA ALA A 136 15.76 17.43 -11.28
C ALA A 136 16.98 18.15 -11.90
N ASP A 137 18.11 18.15 -11.21
CA ASP A 137 19.41 18.68 -11.65
C ASP A 137 20.23 17.66 -12.48
N GLY A 138 19.71 16.45 -12.68
CA GLY A 138 20.40 15.35 -13.34
C GLY A 138 21.38 14.60 -12.43
N SER A 139 21.48 14.92 -11.14
CA SER A 139 22.27 14.13 -10.20
C SER A 139 21.63 12.76 -9.97
N GLU A 140 22.47 11.72 -9.80
CA GLU A 140 22.05 10.34 -9.60
C GLU A 140 22.66 9.75 -8.34
N ILE A 141 21.87 8.92 -7.64
CA ILE A 141 22.32 8.09 -6.52
C ILE A 141 21.79 6.68 -6.68
N SER A 142 22.62 5.67 -6.41
CA SER A 142 22.24 4.25 -6.47
C SER A 142 22.15 3.66 -5.07
N GLN A 143 21.05 2.98 -4.77
CA GLN A 143 20.82 2.30 -3.49
C GLN A 143 20.47 0.82 -3.74
N ALA A 144 21.23 -0.08 -3.13
CA ALA A 144 20.96 -1.52 -3.16
C ALA A 144 19.67 -1.85 -2.40
N PHE A 145 18.90 -2.80 -2.92
CA PHE A 145 17.75 -3.37 -2.23
C PHE A 145 18.17 -4.42 -1.20
N ARG A 146 17.46 -4.50 -0.07
CA ARG A 146 17.56 -5.56 0.92
C ARG A 146 16.29 -6.39 0.99
N LEU A 147 16.43 -7.70 1.19
CA LEU A 147 15.32 -8.63 1.35
C LEU A 147 14.66 -8.43 2.72
N ALA A 148 13.52 -7.76 2.77
CA ALA A 148 12.80 -7.52 4.02
C ALA A 148 11.98 -8.73 4.48
N ARG A 149 11.33 -9.43 3.54
CA ARG A 149 10.54 -10.66 3.79
C ARG A 149 10.49 -11.53 2.53
N GLY A 150 10.16 -12.81 2.73
CA GLY A 150 10.34 -13.83 1.70
C GLY A 150 11.74 -14.44 1.79
N GLY A 151 11.88 -15.62 1.19
CA GLY A 151 13.10 -16.42 1.22
C GLY A 151 12.93 -17.79 0.54
N SER A 152 11.84 -17.96 -0.21
CA SER A 152 11.64 -19.07 -1.15
C SER A 152 11.86 -18.51 -2.55
N THR A 153 12.64 -19.23 -3.34
CA THR A 153 13.00 -18.85 -4.72
C THR A 153 12.18 -19.60 -5.77
N GLU A 154 11.14 -20.32 -5.34
CA GLU A 154 10.26 -21.09 -6.21
C GLU A 154 9.34 -20.19 -7.06
N PRO A 155 9.01 -20.56 -8.32
CA PRO A 155 7.98 -19.89 -9.10
C PRO A 155 6.64 -19.79 -8.34
N GLY A 156 6.07 -18.60 -8.30
CA GLY A 156 4.88 -18.24 -7.52
C GLY A 156 5.18 -17.66 -6.13
N ALA A 157 6.39 -17.84 -5.60
CA ALA A 157 6.81 -17.20 -4.34
C ALA A 157 6.94 -15.67 -4.50
N HIS A 158 6.92 -14.97 -3.36
CA HIS A 158 6.97 -13.52 -3.31
C HIS A 158 8.12 -13.02 -2.42
N LEU A 159 8.81 -11.99 -2.89
CA LEU A 159 9.93 -11.34 -2.23
C LEU A 159 9.58 -9.88 -1.95
N HIS A 160 9.61 -9.47 -0.68
CA HIS A 160 9.42 -8.09 -0.26
C HIS A 160 10.78 -7.44 -0.08
N LEU A 161 11.08 -6.42 -0.89
CA LEU A 161 12.33 -5.69 -0.89
C LEU A 161 12.13 -4.29 -0.33
N ILE A 162 13.14 -3.80 0.38
CA ILE A 162 13.21 -2.41 0.86
C ILE A 162 14.53 -1.77 0.42
N ALA A 163 14.50 -0.47 0.17
CA ALA A 163 15.66 0.39 0.10
C ALA A 163 15.43 1.60 1.00
N GLU A 164 16.44 1.96 1.78
CA GLU A 164 16.45 3.12 2.68
C GLU A 164 17.44 4.12 2.11
N ILE A 165 16.98 5.35 1.89
CA ILE A 165 17.71 6.42 1.18
C ILE A 165 17.71 7.64 2.11
N ASP A 166 18.77 8.44 2.06
CA ASP A 166 18.81 9.72 2.77
C ASP A 166 17.57 10.60 2.40
N PRO A 167 16.77 11.06 3.38
CA PRO A 167 15.54 11.79 3.09
C PRO A 167 15.72 13.09 2.28
N ALA A 168 16.85 13.80 2.42
CA ALA A 168 17.09 15.02 1.65
C ALA A 168 17.35 14.70 0.17
N ARG A 169 18.09 13.62 -0.12
CA ARG A 169 18.27 13.09 -1.47
C ARG A 169 16.98 12.51 -2.04
N ALA A 170 16.18 11.84 -1.21
CA ALA A 170 14.89 11.27 -1.60
C ALA A 170 13.88 12.36 -2.02
N ALA A 171 13.80 13.47 -1.29
CA ALA A 171 12.96 14.61 -1.61
C ALA A 171 13.37 15.35 -2.92
N ALA A 172 14.66 15.30 -3.28
CA ALA A 172 15.18 15.88 -4.52
C ALA A 172 14.89 15.03 -5.78
N ALA A 173 14.60 13.73 -5.60
CA ALA A 173 14.36 12.81 -6.71
C ALA A 173 13.11 13.16 -7.52
N ARG A 174 13.17 12.97 -8.84
CA ARG A 174 12.02 13.06 -9.77
C ARG A 174 11.81 11.78 -10.57
N GLN A 175 12.77 10.87 -10.52
CA GLN A 175 12.71 9.59 -11.20
C GLN A 175 13.37 8.49 -10.36
N VAL A 176 12.77 7.29 -10.37
CA VAL A 176 13.29 6.05 -9.81
C VAL A 176 13.51 5.07 -10.95
N ILE A 177 14.74 4.60 -11.12
CA ILE A 177 15.14 3.62 -12.13
C ILE A 177 15.47 2.32 -11.41
N LEU A 178 14.80 1.23 -11.76
CA LEU A 178 15.02 -0.10 -11.18
C LEU A 178 15.89 -0.93 -12.13
N GLY A 179 16.97 -1.52 -11.63
CA GLY A 179 17.89 -2.31 -12.45
C GLY A 179 18.75 -3.29 -11.66
N ALA A 180 19.70 -3.90 -12.36
CA ALA A 180 20.81 -4.62 -11.74
C ALA A 180 21.69 -3.65 -10.93
N PRO A 181 22.53 -4.14 -10.00
CA PRO A 181 23.68 -3.35 -9.51
C PRO A 181 24.52 -2.84 -10.69
N GLY A 182 25.00 -1.60 -10.60
CA GLY A 182 25.81 -0.98 -11.64
C GLY A 182 27.19 -1.63 -11.81
N ASN A 183 27.67 -1.67 -13.06
CA ASN A 183 29.07 -1.92 -13.42
C ASN A 183 29.89 -0.63 -13.33
#